data_AF-A0A662MVV7-F1
#
_entry.id   AF-A0A662MVV7-F1
#
_cell.length_a   1.000
_cell.length_b   1.000
_cell.length_c   1.000
_cell.angle_alpha   90.00
_cell.angle_beta   90.00
_cell.angle_gamma   90.00
#
_symmetry.space_group_name_H-M   'P 1'
#
loop_
_entity.id
_entity.type
_entity.pdbx_description
1 polymer ?
#
loop_
_entity_poly.entity_id
_entity_poly.type
_entity_poly.pdbx_seq_one_letter_code
_entity_poly.pdbx_strand_id
1 'polypeptide(L)' 'MRDIGLGVKPPEQTCNDPKCPWHGNLKIHGRVFEGIVVGAKGKKSVTVEMQH' A
#
# COMPACT_ATOMS: atom_id res chain seq x y z
N MET A 1 5.46 -9.76 -11.99
CA MET A 1 4.79 -8.67 -11.25
C MET A 1 3.34 -9.09 -11.06
N ARG A 2 2.83 -9.05 -9.83
CA ARG A 2 1.50 -9.60 -9.51
C ARG A 2 0.42 -8.52 -9.59
N ASP A 3 -0.76 -8.90 -10.09
CA ASP A 3 -1.95 -8.06 -10.01
C ASP A 3 -2.49 -8.04 -8.57
N ILE A 4 -2.78 -6.84 -8.05
CA ILE A 4 -3.22 -6.66 -6.66
C ILE A 4 -4.76 -6.57 -6.52
N GLY A 5 -5.50 -6.74 -7.62
CA GLY A 5 -6.97 -6.75 -7.62
C GLY A 5 -7.65 -5.39 -7.42
N LEU A 6 -6.89 -4.29 -7.47
CA LEU A 6 -7.42 -2.91 -7.28
C LEU A 6 -7.42 -2.08 -8.58
N GLY A 7 -7.03 -2.65 -9.72
CA GLY A 7 -6.97 -1.93 -11.01
C GLY A 7 -5.93 -0.80 -11.05
N VAL A 8 -5.01 -0.73 -10.09
CA VAL A 8 -3.95 0.28 -10.02
C VAL A 8 -2.71 -0.18 -10.77
N LYS A 9 -2.02 0.76 -11.41
CA LYS A 9 -0.77 0.48 -12.12
C LYS A 9 0.31 0.05 -11.12
N PRO A 10 1.15 -0.93 -11.49
CA PRO A 10 2.29 -1.30 -10.67
C PRO A 10 3.32 -0.17 -10.61
N PRO A 11 4.15 -0.12 -9.54
CA PRO A 11 5.23 0.85 -9.42
C PRO A 11 6.30 0.63 -10.50
N GLU A 12 6.94 1.71 -10.96
CA GLU A 12 8.04 1.63 -11.93
C GLU A 12 9.31 1.01 -11.33
N GLN A 13 9.52 1.18 -10.03
CA GLN A 13 10.70 0.69 -9.31
C GLN A 13 10.43 -0.64 -8.60
N THR A 14 11.42 -1.52 -8.66
CA THR A 14 11.41 -2.80 -7.94
C THR A 14 11.88 -2.65 -6.50
N CYS A 15 11.27 -3.38 -5.56
CA CYS A 15 11.70 -3.40 -4.16
C CYS A 15 11.74 -4.82 -3.58
N ASN A 16 12.61 -5.04 -2.58
CA ASN A 16 12.80 -6.33 -1.90
C ASN A 16 12.00 -6.43 -0.59
N ASP A 17 10.90 -5.68 -0.46
CA ASP A 17 10.13 -5.65 0.78
C ASP A 17 9.13 -6.82 0.83
N PRO A 18 9.20 -7.72 1.84
CA PRO A 18 8.29 -8.86 1.93
C PRO A 18 6.83 -8.47 2.15
N LYS A 19 6.57 -7.25 2.65
CA LYS A 19 5.24 -6.66 2.85
C LYS A 19 4.79 -5.79 1.66
N CYS A 20 5.56 -5.74 0.56
CA CYS A 20 5.12 -5.05 -0.64
C CYS A 20 3.93 -5.81 -1.27
N PRO A 21 2.83 -5.14 -1.63
CA PRO A 21 1.71 -5.79 -2.32
C PRO A 21 2.06 -6.32 -3.73
N TRP A 22 3.06 -5.74 -4.39
CA TRP A 22 3.46 -6.09 -5.76
C TRP A 22 4.60 -7.11 -5.84
N HIS A 23 5.67 -6.89 -5.06
CA HIS A 23 6.91 -7.70 -5.09
C HIS A 23 6.98 -8.73 -3.95
N GLY A 24 6.22 -8.52 -2.87
CA GLY A 24 6.20 -9.39 -1.70
C GLY A 24 5.13 -10.47 -1.79
N ASN A 25 4.80 -11.06 -0.63
CA ASN A 25 3.76 -12.09 -0.52
C ASN A 25 2.49 -11.58 0.20
N LEU A 26 2.38 -10.26 0.40
CA LEU A 26 1.24 -9.67 1.08
C LEU A 26 -0.01 -9.72 0.19
N LYS A 27 -1.10 -10.28 0.72
CA LYS A 27 -2.39 -10.34 0.01
C LYS A 27 -3.30 -9.20 0.47
N ILE A 28 -3.75 -8.37 -0.47
CA ILE A 28 -4.77 -7.34 -0.20
C ILE A 28 -6.15 -8.00 -0.13
N HIS A 29 -6.92 -7.66 0.89
CA HIS A 29 -8.30 -8.12 1.10
C HIS A 29 -9.04 -7.12 2.00
N GLY A 30 -10.37 -7.13 1.96
CA GLY A 30 -11.21 -6.28 2.81
C GLY A 30 -11.75 -5.04 2.08
N ARG A 31 -11.77 -3.91 2.78
CA ARG A 31 -12.40 -2.66 2.32
C ARG A 31 -11.33 -1.67 1.84
N VAL A 32 -11.69 -0.87 0.84
CA VAL A 32 -10.91 0.29 0.39
C VAL A 32 -11.47 1.54 1.10
N PHE A 33 -10.58 2.39 1.59
CA PHE A 33 -10.94 3.66 2.23
C PHE A 33 -10.02 4.78 1.73
N GLU A 34 -10.51 6.01 1.82
CA GLU A 34 -9.77 7.23 1.49
C GLU A 34 -9.47 8.02 2.77
N GLY A 35 -8.34 8.73 2.80
CA GLY A 35 -7.91 9.48 3.97
C GLY A 35 -6.70 10.36 3.68
N ILE A 36 -6.41 11.29 4.60
CA ILE A 36 -5.30 12.25 4.48
C ILE A 36 -4.11 11.77 5.29
N VAL A 37 -2.91 11.82 4.71
CA VAL A 37 -1.66 11.46 5.41
C VAL A 37 -1.29 12.59 6.38
N VAL A 38 -1.39 12.35 7.69
CA VAL A 38 -1.05 13.31 8.75
C VAL A 38 0.35 13.12 9.31
N GLY A 39 1.02 12.01 8.99
CA GLY A 39 2.38 11.77 9.45
C GLY A 39 3.10 10.62 8.72
N ALA A 40 4.41 10.79 8.52
CA ALA A 40 5.28 9.80 7.86
C ALA A 40 6.58 9.53 8.64
N LYS A 41 6.56 9.72 9.97
CA LYS A 41 7.75 9.51 10.82
C LYS A 41 8.05 8.02 11.08
N GLY A 42 7.07 7.15 10.86
CA GLY A 42 7.21 5.71 11.04
C GLY A 42 8.07 5.06 9.95
N LYS A 43 8.88 4.07 10.31
CA LYS A 43 9.63 3.30 9.31
C LYS A 43 8.67 2.45 8.48
N LYS A 44 8.62 2.70 7.17
CA LYS A 44 7.79 1.95 6.21
C LYS A 44 6.29 1.96 6.56
N SER A 45 5.81 3.02 7.20
CA SER A 45 4.42 3.17 7.59
C SER A 45 4.06 4.65 7.68
N VAL A 46 2.80 4.98 7.43
CA VAL A 46 2.27 6.34 7.51
C VAL A 46 1.02 6.36 8.38
N THR A 47 0.79 7.46 9.07
CA THR A 47 -0.44 7.71 9.82
C THR A 47 -1.41 8.45 8.92
N VAL A 48 -2.62 7.91 8.77
CA VAL A 48 -3.70 8.48 7.96
C VAL A 48 -4.90 8.84 8.84
N GLU A 49 -5.49 9.99 8.57
CA GLU A 49 -6.77 10.40 9.12
C GLU A 49 -7.89 10.02 8.15
N MET A 50 -8.86 9.22 8.60
CA MET A 50 -9.99 8.79 7.78
C MET A 50 -10.98 9.94 7.63
N GLN A 51 -11.31 10.30 6.39
CA GLN A 51 -12.40 11.24 6.12
C GLN A 51 -13.71 10.45 6.07
N HIS A 52 -14.72 10.89 6.84
CA HIS A 52 -16.06 10.32 6.88
C HIS A 52 -17.04 11.25 6.17
#